data_AF-D8MYD1-F1
#
_entry.id   AF-D8MYD1-F1
#
_cell.length_a   1.000
_cell.length_b   1.000
_cell.length_c   1.000
_cell.angle_alpha   90.00
_cell.angle_beta   90.00
_cell.angle_gamma   90.00
#
_symmetry.space_group_name_H-M   'P 1'
#
loop_
_entity.id
_entity.type
_entity.pdbx_description
1 polymer ?
#
loop_
_entity_poly.entity_id
_entity_poly.type
_entity_poly.pdbx_seq_one_letter_code
_entity_poly.pdbx_strand_id
1 'polypeptide(L)'
;MTPEDGEWQERLAFDHTCGFDSIFGDGNTVSLDLCQHCAREVLGQWLRITPHDEPTKPVSWAEYLASGPRATSDFMAEGRGEHEQAEKGNPKT
;
A
#
# COMPACT_ATOMS: atom_id res chain seq x y z
N MET A 1 -7.44 26.03 -12.16
CA MET A 1 -6.84 25.59 -10.90
C MET A 1 -6.59 26.83 -10.07
N THR A 2 -7.44 27.06 -9.10
CA THR A 2 -7.20 28.05 -8.05
C THR A 2 -6.20 27.45 -7.06
N PRO A 3 -5.41 28.27 -6.32
CA PRO A 3 -4.47 27.77 -5.33
C PRO A 3 -5.12 26.85 -4.27
N GLU A 4 -6.39 27.11 -3.93
CA GLU A 4 -7.17 26.26 -3.01
C GLU A 4 -7.36 24.83 -3.52
N ASP A 5 -7.43 24.63 -4.84
CA ASP A 5 -7.62 23.31 -5.42
C ASP A 5 -6.44 22.37 -5.13
N GLY A 6 -5.21 22.92 -5.06
CA GLY A 6 -3.98 22.17 -4.82
C GLY A 6 -3.80 21.82 -3.34
N GLU A 7 -4.03 22.78 -2.45
CA GLU A 7 -3.94 22.60 -0.99
C GLU A 7 -4.89 21.50 -0.47
N TRP A 8 -6.06 21.35 -1.11
CA TRP A 8 -7.04 20.34 -0.75
C TRP A 8 -6.71 18.93 -1.30
N GLN A 9 -5.83 18.80 -2.29
CA GLN A 9 -5.36 17.49 -2.78
C GLN A 9 -4.46 16.80 -1.75
N GLU A 10 -3.67 17.56 -0.99
CA GLU A 10 -2.76 17.04 0.04
C GLU A 10 -3.40 16.99 1.43
N ARG A 11 -4.74 16.96 1.50
CA ARG A 11 -5.44 16.83 2.77
C ARG A 11 -5.24 15.46 3.40
N LEU A 12 -5.22 15.42 4.73
CA LEU A 12 -5.31 14.19 5.49
C LEU A 12 -6.78 13.88 5.77
N ALA A 13 -7.25 12.74 5.27
CA ALA A 13 -8.59 12.21 5.52
C ALA A 13 -8.48 10.87 6.25
N PHE A 14 -9.19 10.69 7.36
CA PHE A 14 -9.28 9.39 8.01
C PHE A 14 -10.66 9.13 8.61
N ASP A 15 -11.01 7.85 8.64
CA ASP A 15 -12.20 7.31 9.29
C ASP A 15 -11.78 6.26 10.32
N HIS A 16 -12.32 6.36 11.53
CA HIS A 16 -12.05 5.41 12.62
C HIS A 16 -13.34 4.97 13.29
N THR A 17 -13.69 3.69 13.14
CA THR A 17 -14.80 3.08 13.86
C THR A 17 -14.37 2.68 15.27
N CYS A 18 -15.07 3.21 16.25
CA CYS A 18 -14.83 3.05 17.67
C CYS A 18 -15.27 1.68 18.18
N GLY A 19 -14.49 1.13 19.14
CA GLY A 19 -14.82 -0.09 19.87
C GLY A 19 -15.76 0.14 21.06
N PHE A 20 -15.86 -0.87 21.91
CA PHE A 20 -16.60 -0.83 23.18
C PHE A 20 -15.90 0.08 24.21
N ASP A 21 -16.70 0.79 25.00
CA ASP A 21 -16.29 1.80 25.99
C ASP A 21 -15.46 2.95 25.38
N SER A 22 -15.75 3.33 24.13
CA SER A 22 -15.08 4.46 23.49
C SER A 22 -15.60 5.79 24.04
N ILE A 23 -14.68 6.73 24.30
CA ILE A 23 -15.06 8.10 24.70
C ILE A 23 -15.87 8.84 23.63
N PHE A 24 -15.80 8.39 22.36
CA PHE A 24 -16.56 8.93 21.24
C PHE A 24 -17.90 8.21 21.03
N GLY A 25 -18.22 7.23 21.89
CA GLY A 25 -19.40 6.37 21.82
C GLY A 25 -19.13 5.05 21.10
N ASP A 26 -19.73 3.99 21.63
CA ASP A 26 -19.53 2.62 21.14
C ASP A 26 -20.09 2.42 19.74
N GLY A 27 -19.25 1.89 18.83
CA GLY A 27 -19.62 1.64 17.45
C GLY A 27 -19.74 2.90 16.57
N ASN A 28 -19.44 4.09 17.10
CA ASN A 28 -19.45 5.32 16.32
C ASN A 28 -18.25 5.40 15.36
N THR A 29 -18.43 6.06 14.22
CA THR A 29 -17.33 6.39 13.31
C THR A 29 -16.93 7.85 13.50
N VAL A 30 -15.64 8.05 13.79
CA VAL A 30 -15.01 9.38 13.85
C VAL A 30 -14.30 9.63 12.53
N SER A 31 -14.72 10.68 11.83
CA SER A 31 -14.15 11.10 10.55
C SER A 31 -13.50 12.47 10.67
N LEU A 32 -12.38 12.68 9.99
CA LEU A 32 -11.67 13.96 9.98
C LEU A 32 -11.02 14.22 8.62
N ASP A 33 -11.22 15.44 8.12
CA ASP A 33 -10.50 16.00 6.98
C ASP A 33 -9.74 17.26 7.41
N LEU A 34 -8.43 17.31 7.18
CA LEU A 34 -7.59 18.48 7.44
C LEU A 34 -6.72 18.81 6.23
N CYS A 35 -6.72 20.06 5.78
CA CYS A 35 -5.69 20.52 4.82
C CYS A 35 -4.29 20.51 5.48
N GLN A 36 -3.23 20.63 4.69
CA GLN A 36 -1.84 20.57 5.19
C GLN A 36 -1.53 21.60 6.30
N HIS A 37 -2.10 22.80 6.21
CA HIS A 37 -1.91 23.84 7.21
C HIS A 37 -2.62 23.50 8.52
N CYS A 38 -3.89 23.09 8.46
CA CYS A 38 -4.65 22.67 9.63
C CYS A 38 -4.05 21.41 10.27
N ALA A 39 -3.55 20.46 9.49
CA ALA A 39 -2.86 19.28 10.00
C ALA A 39 -1.64 19.67 10.85
N ARG A 40 -0.81 20.60 10.36
CA ARG A 40 0.35 21.11 11.10
C ARG A 40 -0.07 21.90 12.34
N GLU A 41 -1.08 22.75 12.25
CA GLU A 41 -1.52 23.60 13.34
C GLU A 41 -2.17 22.81 14.48
N VAL A 42 -3.12 21.93 14.12
CA VAL A 42 -3.91 21.17 15.10
C VAL A 42 -3.14 19.96 15.61
N LEU A 43 -2.49 19.19 14.73
CA LEU A 43 -1.86 17.91 15.10
C LEU A 43 -0.35 18.02 15.31
N GLY A 44 0.26 19.19 15.09
CA GLY A 44 1.71 19.37 14.93
C GLY A 44 2.61 18.68 15.95
N GLN A 45 2.26 18.74 17.24
CA GLN A 45 3.06 18.11 18.30
C GLN A 45 2.99 16.57 18.32
N TRP A 46 1.96 15.99 17.68
CA TRP A 46 1.74 14.54 17.59
C TRP A 46 2.17 13.97 16.23
N LEU A 47 2.44 14.81 15.23
CA LEU A 47 2.91 14.38 13.91
C LEU A 47 4.32 13.79 13.99
N ARG A 48 4.52 12.64 13.34
CA ARG A 48 5.83 12.02 13.13
C ARG A 48 6.12 12.01 11.64
N ILE A 49 6.99 12.91 11.19
CA ILE A 49 7.34 13.07 9.78
C ILE A 49 8.63 12.27 9.52
N THR A 50 8.53 11.23 8.70
CA THR A 50 9.70 10.50 8.20
C THR A 50 10.11 11.11 6.87
N PRO A 51 11.35 11.60 6.71
CA PRO A 51 11.81 12.10 5.42
C PRO A 51 11.81 10.96 4.39
N HIS A 52 11.48 11.28 3.14
CA HIS A 52 11.70 10.36 2.05
C HIS A 52 13.21 10.30 1.77
N ASP A 53 13.83 9.16 2.03
CA ASP A 53 15.22 8.94 1.61
C ASP A 53 15.23 8.96 0.07
N GLU A 54 15.83 10.00 -0.53
CA GLU A 54 16.34 9.89 -1.90
C GLU A 54 17.20 8.62 -1.95
N PRO A 55 16.96 7.67 -2.87
CA PRO A 55 17.79 6.47 -2.93
C PRO A 55 19.25 6.90 -3.12
N THR A 56 20.07 6.69 -2.09
CA THR A 56 21.45 7.18 -1.99
C THR A 56 22.43 6.52 -2.98
N LYS A 57 21.91 5.83 -3.98
CA LYS A 57 22.62 5.33 -5.16
C LYS A 57 21.57 4.85 -6.15
N PRO A 58 21.67 5.21 -7.45
CA PRO A 58 20.86 4.54 -8.45
C PRO A 58 21.14 3.05 -8.35
N VAL A 59 20.09 2.24 -8.24
CA VAL A 59 20.22 0.78 -8.28
C VAL A 59 20.92 0.43 -9.59
N SER A 60 22.17 0.00 -9.50
CA SER A 60 22.90 -0.50 -10.66
C SER A 60 22.26 -1.82 -11.03
N TRP A 61 21.48 -1.82 -12.11
CA TRP A 61 20.92 -3.06 -12.67
C TRP A 61 22.02 -4.08 -12.94
N ALA A 62 23.24 -3.65 -13.26
CA ALA A 62 24.38 -4.53 -13.43
C ALA A 62 24.78 -5.24 -12.14
N GLU A 63 24.79 -4.55 -10.98
CA GLU A 63 25.06 -5.20 -9.69
C GLU A 63 23.91 -6.12 -9.26
N TYR A 64 22.66 -5.72 -9.48
CA TYR A 64 21.50 -6.55 -9.15
C TYR A 64 21.48 -7.85 -9.98
N LEU A 65 21.72 -7.75 -11.29
CA LEU A 65 21.83 -8.91 -12.18
C LEU A 65 23.05 -9.79 -11.84
N ALA A 66 24.15 -9.19 -11.37
CA ALA A 66 25.31 -9.94 -10.88
C ALA A 66 25.06 -10.65 -9.53
N SER A 67 24.09 -10.17 -8.75
CA SER A 67 23.71 -10.74 -7.44
C SER A 67 22.62 -11.81 -7.49
N GLY A 68 21.97 -11.99 -8.65
CA GLY A 68 20.98 -13.05 -8.84
C GLY A 68 21.59 -14.44 -8.72
N PRO A 69 20.83 -15.46 -8.28
CA PRO A 69 21.33 -16.84 -8.25
C PRO A 69 21.78 -17.22 -9.66
N ARG A 70 23.01 -17.77 -9.76
CA ARG A 70 23.49 -18.37 -11.02
C ARG A 70 22.41 -19.31 -11.51
N ALA A 71 21.87 -19.05 -12.70
CA ALA A 71 21.01 -19.99 -13.39
C ALA A 71 21.82 -21.29 -13.55
N THR A 72 21.63 -22.22 -12.63
CA THR A 72 22.06 -23.59 -12.87
C THR A 72 21.12 -24.08 -13.96
N SER A 73 21.71 -24.62 -15.02
CA SER A 73 21.03 -25.16 -16.21
C SER A 73 19.95 -26.20 -15.89
N ASP A 74 19.86 -26.63 -14.64
CA ASP A 74 19.04 -27.75 -14.19
C ASP A 74 17.57 -27.36 -14.00
N PHE A 75 17.23 -26.07 -13.81
CA PHE A 75 15.83 -25.65 -13.61
C PHE A 75 14.93 -25.84 -14.85
N MET A 76 15.52 -25.93 -16.05
CA MET A 76 14.78 -26.13 -17.31
C MET A 76 14.66 -27.61 -17.70
N ALA A 77 15.21 -28.54 -16.91
CA ALA A 77 15.15 -29.97 -17.20
C ALA A 77 13.85 -30.63 -16.72
N GLU A 78 13.20 -30.10 -15.67
CA GLU A 78 11.89 -30.57 -15.24
C GLU A 78 10.78 -29.90 -16.07
N GLY A 79 10.42 -30.61 -17.15
CA GLY A 79 9.35 -30.23 -18.06
C GLY A 79 8.07 -29.81 -17.34
N ARG A 80 7.50 -28.70 -17.81
CA ARG A 80 6.20 -28.19 -17.37
C ARG A 80 5.12 -29.21 -17.74
N GLY A 81 4.69 -30.02 -16.77
CA GLY A 81 3.59 -30.96 -16.96
C GLY A 81 2.32 -30.23 -17.42
N GLU A 82 1.75 -30.67 -18.54
CA GLU A 82 0.44 -30.23 -19.00
C GLU A 82 -0.63 -30.76 -18.04
N HIS A 83 -1.31 -29.85 -17.34
CA HIS A 83 -2.50 -30.18 -16.57
C HIS A 83 -3.72 -30.15 -17.51
N GLU A 84 -4.17 -31.35 -17.90
CA GLU A 84 -5.42 -31.59 -18.62
C GLU A 84 -6.62 -31.12 -17.77
N GLN A 85 -7.42 -30.19 -18.29
CA GLN A 85 -8.65 -29.72 -17.65
C GLN A 85 -9.77 -30.74 -17.86
N ALA A 86 -10.10 -31.49 -16.80
CA ALA A 86 -11.26 -32.37 -16.78
C ALA A 86 -12.56 -31.54 -16.87
N GLU A 87 -13.28 -31.71 -17.97
CA GLU A 87 -14.64 -31.24 -18.20
C GLU A 87 -15.57 -31.79 -17.11
N LYS A 88 -15.94 -30.97 -16.12
CA LYS A 88 -16.93 -31.35 -15.12
C LYS A 88 -18.32 -31.23 -15.72
N GLY A 89 -18.82 -32.38 -16.19
CA GLY A 89 -20.21 -32.58 -16.56
C GLY A 89 -21.17 -32.17 -15.42
N ASN A 90 -22.15 -31.35 -15.78
CA ASN A 90 -23.30 -31.00 -14.96
C ASN A 90 -24.27 -32.19 -14.86
N PRO A 91 -24.83 -32.49 -13.68
CA PRO A 91 -26.14 -33.11 -13.64
C PRO A 91 -27.18 -32.16 -13.02
N LYS A 92 -28.19 -31.84 -13.84
CA LYS A 92 -29.55 -31.59 -13.36
C LYS A 92 -30.07 -32.89 -12.74
N THR A 93 -30.62 -32.83 -11.54
CA THR A 93 -32.02 -33.18 -11.15
C THR A 93 -32.15 -33.00 -9.64
#